data_AF-A0A934ERQ5-F1
#
_entry.id   AF-A0A934ERQ5-F1
#
_cell.length_a   1.000
_cell.length_b   1.000
_cell.length_c   1.000
_cell.angle_alpha   90.00
_cell.angle_beta   90.00
_cell.angle_gamma   90.00
#
_symmetry.space_group_name_H-M   'P 1'
#
loop_
_entity.id
_entity.type
_entity.pdbx_description
1 polymer ?
#
loop_
_entity_poly.entity_id
_entity_poly.type
_entity_poly.pdbx_seq_one_letter_code
_entity_poly.pdbx_strand_id
1 'polypeptide(L)' 'MKREGGSRSRVVTSDKLQVENKTIYVDLKENDGGRFLQIAELSNDRRSTVVIPYSGLDLFLESIQKIKNSGV' A
#
# COMPACT_ATOMS: atom_id res chain seq x y z
N MET A 1 -12.53 19.35 -7.87
CA MET A 1 -11.18 19.17 -7.28
C MET A 1 -10.32 18.42 -8.29
N LYS A 2 -9.43 19.13 -8.99
CA LYS A 2 -8.55 18.54 -10.00
C LYS A 2 -7.41 17.78 -9.30
N ARG A 3 -7.20 16.51 -9.64
CA ARG A 3 -5.96 15.77 -9.32
C ARG A 3 -5.30 15.34 -10.63
N GLU A 4 -4.90 16.31 -11.44
CA GLU A 4 -3.93 16.09 -12.53
C GLU A 4 -2.62 16.72 -12.08
N GLY A 5 -1.63 15.89 -11.76
CA GLY A 5 -0.33 16.35 -11.28
C GLY A 5 0.50 15.33 -10.51
N GLY A 6 0.23 14.02 -10.61
CA GLY A 6 1.12 13.00 -10.10
C GLY A 6 1.91 12.39 -11.25
N SER A 7 3.25 12.44 -11.22
CA SER A 7 4.10 11.69 -12.14
C SER A 7 3.54 10.29 -12.34
N ARG A 8 3.30 9.87 -13.59
CA ARG A 8 2.74 8.56 -13.93
C ARG A 8 3.60 7.48 -13.28
N SER A 9 3.10 6.86 -12.21
CA SER A 9 3.82 5.78 -11.55
C SER A 9 3.59 4.46 -12.28
N ARG A 10 4.66 3.73 -12.59
CA ARG A 10 4.62 2.39 -13.16
C ARG A 10 4.49 1.36 -12.04
N VAL A 11 3.60 0.38 -12.21
CA VAL A 11 3.56 -0.79 -11.32
C VAL A 11 4.77 -1.68 -11.62
N VAL A 12 5.55 -1.97 -10.59
CA VAL A 12 6.69 -2.88 -10.62
C VAL A 12 6.22 -4.31 -10.33
N THR A 13 5.45 -4.46 -9.26
CA THR A 13 4.79 -5.72 -8.90
C THR A 13 3.52 -5.41 -8.10
N SER A 14 2.58 -6.35 -8.10
CA SER A 14 1.31 -6.24 -7.40
C SER A 14 0.95 -7.56 -6.74
N ASP A 15 0.26 -7.47 -5.61
CA ASP A 15 -0.42 -8.59 -4.97
C ASP A 15 -1.85 -8.18 -4.60
N LYS A 16 -2.73 -9.18 -4.48
CA LYS A 16 -4.15 -9.01 -4.13
C LYS A 16 -4.53 -9.98 -3.02
N LEU A 17 -4.99 -9.44 -1.91
CA LEU A 17 -5.46 -10.20 -0.76
C LEU A 17 -6.98 -10.08 -0.63
N GLN A 18 -7.66 -11.20 -0.41
CA GLN A 18 -9.06 -11.21 -0.01
C GLN A 18 -9.12 -11.58 1.47
N VAL A 19 -9.60 -10.65 2.30
CA VAL A 19 -9.71 -10.83 3.76
C VAL A 19 -11.13 -10.46 4.16
N GLU A 20 -11.93 -11.45 4.56
CA GLU A 20 -13.36 -11.29 4.83
C GLU A 20 -14.08 -10.60 3.64
N ASN A 21 -14.77 -9.49 3.88
CA ASN A 21 -15.45 -8.69 2.87
C ASN A 21 -14.55 -7.61 2.22
N LYS A 22 -13.24 -7.62 2.50
CA LYS A 22 -12.29 -6.63 2.00
C LYS A 22 -11.42 -7.21 0.90
N THR A 23 -11.23 -6.43 -0.15
CA THR A 23 -10.19 -6.66 -1.15
C THR A 23 -9.06 -5.66 -0.91
N ILE A 24 -7.85 -6.15 -0.67
CA ILE A 24 -6.66 -5.33 -0.44
C ILE A 24 -5.71 -5.52 -1.62
N TYR A 25 -5.31 -4.43 -2.26
CA TYR A 25 -4.27 -4.39 -3.29
C TYR A 25 -2.97 -3.87 -2.69
N VAL A 26 -1.87 -4.56 -2.94
CA VAL A 26 -0.53 -4.20 -2.48
C VAL A 26 0.36 -4.02 -3.69
N ASP A 27 0.59 -2.78 -4.11
CA ASP A 27 1.35 -2.46 -5.32
C ASP A 27 2.69 -1.83 -4.96
N LEU A 28 3.80 -2.39 -5.45
CA LEU A 28 5.06 -1.67 -5.52
C LEU A 28 5.07 -0.85 -6.81
N LYS A 29 5.20 0.47 -6.69
CA LYS A 29 5.21 1.41 -7.80
C LYS A 29 6.49 2.23 -7.83
N GLU A 30 6.79 2.79 -8.99
CA GLU A 30 7.97 3.60 -9.24
C GLU A 30 7.59 4.82 -10.09
N ASN A 31 8.10 5.99 -9.72
CA ASN A 31 8.05 7.22 -10.52
C ASN A 31 9.40 7.96 -10.41
N ASP A 32 9.49 9.18 -10.94
CA ASP A 32 10.72 9.98 -10.90
C ASP A 32 11.23 10.28 -9.47
N GLY A 33 10.35 10.21 -8.47
CA GLY A 33 10.69 10.35 -7.04
C GLY A 33 11.16 9.06 -6.37
N GLY A 34 11.27 7.95 -7.12
CA GLY A 34 11.69 6.65 -6.63
C GLY A 34 10.54 5.66 -6.42
N ARG A 35 10.82 4.62 -5.62
CA ARG A 35 9.88 3.52 -5.37
C ARG A 35 9.05 3.77 -4.12
N PHE A 36 7.82 3.29 -4.14
CA PHE A 36 6.91 3.31 -3.00
C PHE A 36 5.92 2.15 -3.08
N LEU A 37 5.48 1.67 -1.91
CA LEU A 37 4.39 0.73 -1.79
C LEU A 37 3.08 1.51 -1.66
N GLN A 38 2.06 1.14 -2.42
CA GLN A 38 0.70 1.63 -2.30
C GLN A 38 -0.20 0.48 -1.89
N ILE A 39 -0.81 0.58 -0.71
CA ILE A 39 -1.80 -0.38 -0.24
C ILE A 39 -3.18 0.25 -0.35
N ALA A 40 -4.09 -0.38 -1.10
CA ALA A 40 -5.46 0.09 -1.27
C ALA A 40 -6.46 -0.95 -0.75
N GLU A 41 -7.28 -0.54 0.22
CA GLU A 41 -8.41 -1.32 0.71
C GLU A 41 -9.67 -0.90 -0.05
N LEU A 42 -10.39 -1.88 -0.60
CA LEU A 42 -11.76 -1.72 -1.07
C LEU A 42 -12.69 -2.50 -0.14
N SER A 43 -13.65 -1.79 0.45
CA SER A 43 -14.70 -2.35 1.30
C SER A 43 -16.03 -1.74 0.88
N ASN A 44 -16.95 -2.55 0.33
CA ASN A 44 -18.22 -2.09 -0.23
C ASN A 44 -18.00 -0.96 -1.26
N ASP A 45 -18.40 0.26 -0.92
CA ASP A 45 -18.31 1.48 -1.72
C ASP A 45 -17.15 2.41 -1.31
N ARG A 46 -16.39 2.05 -0.26
CA ARG A 46 -15.30 2.86 0.26
C ARG A 46 -13.95 2.32 -0.20
N ARG A 47 -13.09 3.25 -0.67
CA ARG A 47 -11.69 3.00 -0.97
C ARG A 47 -10.79 3.82 -0.04
N SER A 48 -9.91 3.12 0.67
CA SER A 48 -8.85 3.73 1.48
C SER A 48 -7.50 3.41 0.87
N THR A 49 -6.52 4.29 1.01
CA THR A 49 -5.16 4.05 0.46
C THR A 49 -4.10 4.64 1.37
N VAL A 50 -3.04 3.88 1.59
CA VAL A 50 -1.79 4.35 2.23
C VAL A 50 -0.63 4.18 1.25
N VAL A 51 0.31 5.13 1.30
CA VAL A 51 1.54 5.11 0.50
C VAL A 51 2.73 5.14 1.45
N ILE A 52 3.67 4.22 1.25
CA ILE A 52 4.87 4.05 2.08
C ILE A 52 6.08 4.15 1.14
N PRO A 53 6.99 5.11 1.33
CA PRO A 53 8.25 5.16 0.58
C PRO A 53 9.02 3.84 0.73
N TYR A 54 9.71 3.40 -0.33
CA TYR A 54 10.42 2.11 -0.31
C TYR A 54 11.47 2.03 0.82
N SER A 55 12.10 3.16 1.16
CA SER A 55 13.07 3.26 2.26
C SER A 55 12.49 3.00 3.66
N GLY A 56 11.16 3.06 3.82
CA GLY A 56 10.48 2.82 5.09
C GLY A 56 9.89 1.41 5.23
N LEU A 57 10.09 0.51 4.26
CA LEU A 57 9.43 -0.79 4.26
C LEU A 57 9.91 -1.71 5.38
N ASP A 58 11.19 -1.72 5.70
CA ASP A 58 11.71 -2.57 6.78
C ASP A 58 11.09 -2.17 8.13
N LEU A 59 11.07 -0.86 8.44
CA LEU A 59 10.41 -0.33 9.63
C LEU A 59 8.90 -0.63 9.66
N PHE A 60 8.24 -0.56 8.51
CA PHE A 60 6.82 -0.90 8.40
C PHE A 60 6.56 -2.38 8.68
N LEU A 61 7.39 -3.28 8.13
CA LEU A 61 7.31 -4.73 8.36
C LEU A 61 7.61 -5.09 9.81
N GLU A 62 8.64 -4.49 10.42
CA GLU A 62 8.95 -4.65 11.85
C GLU A 62 7.76 -4.26 12.73
N SER A 63 7.10 -3.14 12.42
CA SER A 63 5.90 -2.69 13.14
C SER A 63 4.75 -3.69 13.01
N ILE A 64 4.47 -4.20 11.81
CA ILE A 64 3.45 -5.24 11.58
C ILE A 64 3.79 -6.50 12.36
N GLN A 65 5.03 -6.98 12.29
CA GLN A 65 5.47 -8.17 13.00
C GLN A 65 5.34 -8.00 14.52
N LYS A 66 5.75 -6.84 15.05
CA LYS A 66 5.60 -6.49 16.46
C LYS A 66 4.13 -6.54 16.89
N ILE A 67 3.22 -5.96 16.10
CA ILE A 67 1.78 -5.99 16.39
C ILE A 67 1.24 -7.43 16.32
N LYS A 68 1.59 -8.20 15.29
CA LYS A 68 1.19 -9.60 15.15
C LYS A 68 1.61 -10.46 16.34
N ASN A 69 2.80 -10.21 16.88
CA ASN A 69 3.36 -10.97 17.99
C ASN A 69 2.96 -10.41 19.37
N SER A 70 2.15 -9.35 19.43
CA SER A 70 1.79 -8.69 20.69
C SER A 70 0.84 -9.48 21.60
N GLY A 71 0.30 -10.60 21.12
CA GLY A 71 -0.41 -11.57 21.96
C GLY A 71 -1.78 -11.11 22.47
N VAL A 72 -2.36 -10.05 21.87
CA VAL A 72 -3.81 -9.77 21.95
C VAL A 72 -4.59 -10.69 21.01
#